data_AF-A0A7C4HBJ9-F1
#
_entry.id   AF-A0A7C4HBJ9-F1
#
_cell.length_a   1.000
_cell.length_b   1.000
_cell.length_c   1.000
_cell.angle_alpha   90.00
_cell.angle_beta   90.00
_cell.angle_gamma   90.00
#
_symmetry.space_group_name_H-M   'P 1'
#
loop_
_entity.id
_entity.type
_entity.pdbx_description
1 polymer ?
#
loop_
_entity_poly.entity_id
_entity_poly.type
_entity_poly.pdbx_seq_one_letter_code
_entity_poly.pdbx_strand_id
1 'polypeptide(L)'
;MLRNTFRNIFESIVEDFTLSEIKDSIERIISSKEKVKDVVERFLREVNFQGRFRQHPLVWKTIDWGNASKEYKKSDAYKKIQNKLAEILRKQEVEVKDLHELSSLLRELKGVVIDFIEKQVGNIKQGLRHIHAPGSVSRKEAINLYFGEEFTVDDLYRLASRLCSSIAFGESIGIYSENEAFMRKMRQLVETLGFGLPFRIERDKLREIGIREYDVNHPYVVLLKFIMWLRNQIDVEEDPEKREIYLSILNMLQSATINMFFMPPDKERWCTISFPRLDFFINNWVQRDEKRKDLKALVDNIDIFIRDALKKSKRKKEVEKVRNAIDMLMNNYEILCRELIEYGVLDFYALRNLMDLVVDLSVMYDIRFHFKSLMLAI
;
A
#
# COMPACT_ATOMS: atom_id res chain seq x y z
N MET A 1 15.27 22.29 6.50
CA MET A 1 14.10 21.95 7.35
C MET A 1 13.42 20.68 6.85
N LEU A 2 13.05 20.60 5.56
CA LEU A 2 12.34 19.47 4.96
C LEU A 2 13.11 18.13 4.97
N ARG A 3 14.44 18.16 4.88
CA ARG A 3 15.29 16.99 5.10
C ARG A 3 15.06 16.31 6.45
N ASN A 4 15.02 17.09 7.54
CA ASN A 4 14.78 16.56 8.88
C ASN A 4 13.33 16.09 9.03
N THR A 5 12.37 16.80 8.42
CA THR A 5 10.97 16.37 8.37
C THR A 5 10.82 15.01 7.70
N PHE A 6 11.42 14.83 6.52
CA PHE A 6 11.44 13.55 5.82
C PHE A 6 12.05 12.46 6.69
N ARG A 7 13.24 12.72 7.27
CA ARG A 7 13.93 11.75 8.12
C ARG A 7 13.06 11.29 9.28
N ASN A 8 12.44 12.22 10.00
CA ASN A 8 11.58 11.92 11.14
C ASN A 8 10.36 11.08 10.73
N ILE A 9 9.72 11.41 9.59
CA ILE A 9 8.60 10.64 9.05
C ILE A 9 9.08 9.23 8.67
N PHE A 10 10.21 9.11 7.98
CA PHE A 10 10.77 7.83 7.56
C PHE A 10 11.18 6.96 8.77
N GLU A 11 11.78 7.54 9.80
CA GLU A 11 12.11 6.84 11.05
C GLU A 11 10.85 6.33 11.76
N SER A 12 9.74 7.07 11.70
CA SER A 12 8.46 6.66 12.32
C SER A 12 7.80 5.43 11.69
N ILE A 13 8.21 5.06 10.46
CA ILE A 13 7.71 3.89 9.71
C ILE A 13 8.74 2.75 9.68
N VAL A 14 9.78 2.81 10.52
CA VAL A 14 10.82 1.77 10.64
C VAL A 14 10.85 1.22 12.06
N GLU A 15 10.66 -0.09 12.19
CA GLU A 15 10.64 -0.76 13.49
C GLU A 15 11.98 -0.71 14.22
N ASP A 16 11.89 -0.80 15.54
CA ASP A 16 13.02 -1.08 16.41
C ASP A 16 13.14 -2.56 16.73
N PHE A 17 14.31 -2.95 17.23
CA PHE A 17 14.63 -4.30 17.66
C PHE A 17 14.39 -4.44 19.17
N THR A 18 13.73 -5.51 19.58
CA THR A 18 13.62 -5.89 20.99
C THR A 18 14.78 -6.80 21.41
N LEU A 19 15.14 -6.76 22.69
CA LEU A 19 16.20 -7.62 23.22
C LEU A 19 15.84 -9.12 23.15
N SER A 20 14.55 -9.45 23.28
CA SER A 20 14.04 -10.83 23.13
C SER A 20 14.26 -11.36 21.72
N GLU A 21 13.92 -10.59 20.69
CA GLU A 21 14.12 -11.03 19.29
C GLU A 21 15.59 -11.25 18.97
N ILE A 22 16.47 -10.39 19.48
CA ILE A 22 17.93 -10.52 19.33
C ILE A 22 18.41 -11.81 20.01
N LYS A 23 17.97 -12.04 21.26
CA LYS A 23 18.32 -13.24 22.03
C LYS A 23 17.88 -14.52 21.31
N ASP A 24 16.61 -14.61 20.93
CA ASP A 24 16.05 -15.77 20.23
C ASP A 24 16.79 -16.05 18.92
N SER A 25 17.15 -14.99 18.18
CA SER A 25 17.91 -15.11 16.94
C SER A 25 19.30 -15.69 17.17
N ILE A 26 20.00 -15.27 18.22
CA ILE A 26 21.33 -15.79 18.57
C ILE A 26 21.25 -17.24 19.02
N GLU A 27 20.28 -17.60 19.87
CA GLU A 27 20.09 -18.96 20.37
C GLU A 27 19.82 -19.96 19.23
N ARG A 28 19.05 -19.56 18.21
CA ARG A 28 18.85 -20.35 16.99
C ARG A 28 20.14 -20.56 16.21
N ILE A 29 20.98 -19.53 16.11
CA ILE A 29 22.27 -19.62 15.41
C ILE A 29 23.20 -20.58 16.15
N ILE A 30 23.33 -20.45 17.48
CA ILE A 30 24.13 -21.34 18.32
C ILE A 30 23.67 -22.80 18.14
N SER A 31 22.36 -23.03 18.17
CA SER A 31 21.77 -24.37 18.08
C SER A 31 22.00 -25.07 16.72
N SER A 32 22.22 -24.30 15.66
CA SER A 32 22.27 -24.82 14.29
C SER A 32 23.53 -25.61 13.91
N LYS A 33 24.63 -25.51 14.68
CA LYS A 33 25.93 -26.22 14.49
C LYS A 33 26.57 -26.15 13.08
N GLU A 34 26.00 -25.44 12.11
CA GLU A 34 26.58 -25.26 10.78
C GLU A 34 27.83 -24.38 10.84
N LYS A 35 28.86 -24.71 10.03
CA LYS A 35 30.01 -23.83 9.80
C LYS A 35 29.54 -22.63 8.97
N VAL A 36 29.08 -21.57 9.64
CA VAL A 36 28.48 -20.43 8.96
C VAL A 36 29.57 -19.56 8.35
N LYS A 37 29.77 -19.69 7.04
CA LYS A 37 30.64 -18.81 6.24
C LYS A 37 30.14 -17.35 6.21
N ASP A 38 28.95 -17.09 6.77
CA ASP A 38 28.30 -15.78 6.82
C ASP A 38 27.35 -15.60 8.02
N VAL A 39 27.92 -15.66 9.24
CA VAL A 39 27.16 -15.56 10.51
C VAL A 39 26.30 -14.30 10.57
N VAL A 40 26.83 -13.17 10.06
CA VAL A 40 26.15 -11.88 10.13
C VAL A 40 24.92 -11.87 9.24
N GLU A 41 25.00 -12.34 8.00
CA GLU A 41 23.83 -12.36 7.12
C GLU A 41 22.73 -13.29 7.63
N ARG A 42 23.11 -14.42 8.28
CA ARG A 42 22.15 -15.27 8.97
C ARG A 42 21.49 -14.52 10.13
N PHE A 43 22.28 -13.86 10.97
CA PHE A 43 21.76 -13.06 12.09
C PHE A 43 20.81 -11.96 11.61
N LEU A 44 21.20 -11.16 10.62
CA LEU A 44 20.36 -10.11 10.04
C LEU A 44 19.05 -10.66 9.46
N ARG A 45 19.06 -11.89 8.93
CA ARG A 45 17.85 -12.58 8.47
C ARG A 45 16.95 -13.01 9.63
N GLU A 46 17.52 -13.61 10.68
CA GLU A 46 16.77 -14.06 11.87
C GLU A 46 16.11 -12.90 12.61
N VAL A 47 16.80 -11.77 12.78
CA VAL A 47 16.23 -10.55 13.39
C VAL A 47 15.33 -9.76 12.43
N ASN A 48 15.15 -10.26 11.20
CA ASN A 48 14.40 -9.64 10.12
C ASN A 48 14.80 -8.18 9.85
N PHE A 49 16.12 -7.91 9.79
CA PHE A 49 16.68 -6.55 9.70
C PHE A 49 16.06 -5.71 8.60
N GLN A 50 16.03 -6.22 7.36
CA GLN A 50 15.41 -5.50 6.25
C GLN A 50 13.90 -5.39 6.45
N GLY A 51 13.23 -6.44 6.96
CA GLY A 51 11.79 -6.41 7.21
C GLY A 51 11.33 -5.32 8.17
N ARG A 52 12.22 -4.75 9.01
CA ARG A 52 11.91 -3.57 9.84
C ARG A 52 11.52 -2.33 9.05
N PHE A 53 11.92 -2.25 7.79
CA PHE A 53 11.56 -1.17 6.87
C PHE A 53 10.26 -1.47 6.08
N ARG A 54 9.58 -2.58 6.37
CA ARG A 54 8.39 -3.04 5.64
C ARG A 54 7.06 -2.59 6.26
N GLN A 55 7.07 -1.81 7.34
CA GLN A 55 5.82 -1.33 7.95
C GLN A 55 4.95 -0.57 6.95
N HIS A 56 5.58 0.33 6.17
CA HIS A 56 4.92 0.99 5.05
C HIS A 56 5.23 0.21 3.74
N PRO A 57 4.27 -0.56 3.19
CA PRO A 57 4.54 -1.50 2.10
C PRO A 57 4.95 -0.82 0.80
N LEU A 58 4.42 0.38 0.51
CA LEU A 58 4.79 1.14 -0.69
C LEU A 58 6.22 1.69 -0.60
N VAL A 59 6.58 2.33 0.52
CA VAL A 59 7.92 2.86 0.73
C VAL A 59 8.96 1.75 0.61
N TRP A 60 8.71 0.58 1.22
CA TRP A 60 9.57 -0.60 1.10
C TRP A 60 9.92 -0.96 -0.34
N LYS A 61 8.95 -0.89 -1.26
CA LYS A 61 9.13 -1.20 -2.70
C LYS A 61 10.05 -0.21 -3.42
N THR A 62 10.16 1.01 -2.92
CA THR A 62 10.96 2.08 -3.54
C THR A 62 12.43 2.04 -3.13
N ILE A 63 12.77 1.30 -2.08
CA ILE A 63 14.13 1.24 -1.55
C ILE A 63 15.00 0.37 -2.45
N ASP A 64 16.15 0.90 -2.84
CA ASP A 64 17.19 0.15 -3.55
C ASP A 64 17.97 -0.73 -2.56
N TRP A 65 17.37 -1.87 -2.20
CA TRP A 65 17.94 -2.84 -1.27
C TRP A 65 19.30 -3.38 -1.73
N GLY A 66 19.54 -3.45 -3.04
CA GLY A 66 20.81 -3.91 -3.59
C GLY A 66 21.96 -2.98 -3.21
N ASN A 67 21.78 -1.68 -3.38
CA ASN A 67 22.80 -0.70 -3.02
C ASN A 67 22.81 -0.35 -1.52
N ALA A 68 21.65 -0.31 -0.86
CA ALA A 68 21.57 -0.16 0.59
C ALA A 68 22.33 -1.29 1.31
N SER A 69 22.22 -2.53 0.81
CA SER A 69 22.95 -3.67 1.35
C SER A 69 24.45 -3.57 1.18
N LYS A 70 24.92 -3.07 0.04
CA LYS A 70 26.35 -2.81 -0.16
C LYS A 70 26.87 -1.73 0.79
N GLU A 71 26.05 -0.73 1.09
CA GLU A 71 26.45 0.38 1.95
C GLU A 71 26.56 -0.06 3.41
N TYR A 72 25.53 -0.70 3.96
CA TYR A 72 25.59 -1.12 5.37
C TYR A 72 26.66 -2.19 5.61
N LYS A 73 26.96 -3.07 4.63
CA LYS A 73 28.03 -4.08 4.74
C LYS A 73 29.44 -3.47 4.83
N LYS A 74 29.62 -2.24 4.35
CA LYS A 74 30.91 -1.50 4.44
C LYS A 74 31.06 -0.76 5.77
N SER A 75 29.96 -0.57 6.50
CA SER A 75 29.95 0.21 7.74
C SER A 75 30.75 -0.46 8.86
N ASP A 76 31.24 0.34 9.81
CA ASP A 76 31.90 -0.18 10.99
C ASP A 76 30.94 -0.92 11.93
N ALA A 77 29.67 -0.52 11.96
CA ALA A 77 28.62 -1.23 12.70
C ALA A 77 28.53 -2.70 12.25
N TYR A 78 28.54 -2.96 10.94
CA TYR A 78 28.52 -4.32 10.41
C TYR A 78 29.74 -5.15 10.85
N LYS A 79 30.95 -4.56 10.77
CA LYS A 79 32.18 -5.22 11.23
C LYS A 79 32.16 -5.51 12.73
N LYS A 80 31.64 -4.58 13.54
CA LYS A 80 31.47 -4.76 14.99
C LYS A 80 30.48 -5.88 15.31
N ILE A 81 29.34 -5.94 14.61
CA ILE A 81 28.38 -7.05 14.72
C ILE A 81 29.07 -8.38 14.41
N GLN A 82 29.87 -8.43 13.34
CA GLN A 82 30.63 -9.63 12.97
C GLN A 82 31.55 -10.09 14.10
N ASN A 83 32.34 -9.18 14.67
CA ASN A 83 33.26 -9.48 15.77
C ASN A 83 32.50 -9.93 17.01
N LYS A 84 31.39 -9.27 17.34
CA LYS A 84 30.59 -9.57 18.52
C LYS A 84 29.90 -10.94 18.42
N LEU A 85 29.32 -11.26 17.26
CA LEU A 85 28.75 -12.58 17.01
C LEU A 85 29.83 -13.67 17.05
N ALA A 86 31.03 -13.40 16.54
CA ALA A 86 32.14 -14.36 16.64
C ALA A 86 32.58 -14.61 18.09
N GLU A 87 32.56 -13.58 18.95
CA GLU A 87 32.82 -13.71 20.38
C GLU A 87 31.77 -14.59 21.07
N ILE A 88 30.49 -14.28 20.86
CA ILE A 88 29.35 -15.01 21.46
C ILE A 88 29.37 -16.48 21.02
N LEU A 89 29.60 -16.75 19.73
CA LEU A 89 29.64 -18.11 19.21
C LEU A 89 30.83 -18.94 19.75
N ARG A 90 31.94 -18.28 20.13
CA ARG A 90 33.07 -18.96 20.80
C ARG A 90 32.74 -19.30 22.24
N LYS A 91 32.05 -18.41 22.96
CA LYS A 91 31.66 -18.63 24.36
C LYS A 91 30.48 -19.60 24.49
N GLN A 92 29.65 -19.72 23.45
CA GLN A 92 28.38 -20.48 23.45
C GLN A 92 27.39 -20.04 24.54
N GLU A 93 27.54 -18.82 25.04
CA GLU A 93 26.71 -18.22 26.07
C GLU A 93 26.42 -16.76 25.68
N VAL A 94 25.21 -16.29 25.99
CA VAL A 94 24.73 -14.95 25.63
C VAL A 94 24.47 -14.16 26.90
N GLU A 95 25.27 -13.13 27.14
CA GLU A 95 25.07 -12.25 28.30
C GLU A 95 24.11 -11.10 27.96
N VAL A 96 23.45 -10.54 28.98
CA VAL A 96 22.58 -9.36 28.81
C VAL A 96 23.32 -8.17 28.19
N LYS A 97 24.60 -8.00 28.55
CA LYS A 97 25.46 -6.96 27.97
C LYS A 97 25.65 -7.13 26.46
N ASP A 98 25.77 -8.37 26.00
CA ASP A 98 25.93 -8.69 24.58
C ASP A 98 24.67 -8.30 23.79
N LEU A 99 23.49 -8.56 24.36
CA LEU A 99 22.20 -8.19 23.77
C LEU A 99 22.06 -6.67 23.61
N HIS A 100 22.44 -5.89 24.63
CA HIS A 100 22.42 -4.43 24.57
C HIS A 100 23.40 -3.89 23.54
N GLU A 101 24.61 -4.45 23.47
CA GLU A 101 25.62 -4.06 22.49
C GLU A 101 25.14 -4.34 21.05
N LEU A 102 24.62 -5.54 20.79
CA LEU A 102 24.06 -5.90 19.49
C LEU A 102 22.84 -5.04 19.14
N SER A 103 21.97 -4.71 20.10
CA SER A 103 20.85 -3.80 19.89
C SER A 103 21.32 -2.40 19.47
N SER A 104 22.36 -1.87 20.12
CA SER A 104 22.98 -0.59 19.75
C SER A 104 23.57 -0.64 18.35
N LEU A 105 24.32 -1.70 18.02
CA LEU A 105 24.93 -1.86 16.70
C LEU A 105 23.89 -2.03 15.58
N LEU A 106 22.77 -2.71 15.86
CA LEU A 106 21.64 -2.83 14.92
C LEU A 106 20.98 -1.47 14.68
N ARG A 107 20.84 -0.63 15.70
CA ARG A 107 20.35 0.76 15.56
C ARG A 107 21.33 1.62 14.75
N GLU A 108 22.63 1.50 14.99
CA GLU A 108 23.65 2.16 14.17
C GLU A 108 23.57 1.72 12.70
N LEU A 109 23.44 0.41 12.46
CA LEU A 109 23.30 -0.15 11.11
C LEU A 109 22.02 0.33 10.40
N LYS A 110 20.91 0.40 11.15
CA LYS A 110 19.64 1.00 10.68
C LYS A 110 19.83 2.47 10.30
N GLY A 111 20.57 3.24 11.12
CA GLY A 111 20.94 4.63 10.82
C GLY A 111 21.70 4.77 9.51
N VAL A 112 22.65 3.87 9.23
CA VAL A 112 23.39 3.85 7.95
C VAL A 112 22.45 3.66 6.74
N VAL A 113 21.46 2.77 6.87
CA VAL A 113 20.46 2.55 5.81
C VAL A 113 19.59 3.78 5.61
N ILE A 114 19.14 4.41 6.69
CA ILE A 114 18.34 5.65 6.64
C ILE A 114 19.15 6.77 5.97
N ASP A 115 20.41 6.97 6.37
CA ASP A 115 21.31 7.97 5.77
C ASP A 115 21.50 7.74 4.27
N PHE A 116 21.66 6.47 3.87
CA PHE A 116 21.75 6.10 2.45
C PHE A 116 20.48 6.49 1.70
N ILE A 117 19.30 6.12 2.20
CA ILE A 117 18.01 6.41 1.56
C ILE A 117 17.80 7.92 1.47
N GLU A 118 18.03 8.65 2.56
CA GLU A 118 17.91 10.10 2.62
C GLU A 118 18.81 10.79 1.57
N LYS A 119 20.07 10.34 1.46
CA LYS A 119 20.99 10.84 0.43
C LYS A 119 20.52 10.53 -0.99
N GLN A 120 19.89 9.37 -1.22
CA GLN A 120 19.34 9.03 -2.54
C GLN A 120 18.10 9.88 -2.88
N VAL A 121 17.25 10.16 -1.90
CA VAL A 121 16.06 11.01 -2.04
C VAL A 121 16.48 12.43 -2.42
N GLY A 122 17.42 13.04 -1.69
CA GLY A 122 17.86 14.41 -1.95
C GLY A 122 18.77 14.60 -3.18
N ASN A 123 18.99 13.58 -4.02
CA ASN A 123 19.95 13.67 -5.11
C ASN A 123 19.37 14.32 -6.38
N ILE A 124 19.51 15.64 -6.50
CA ILE A 124 19.07 16.43 -7.65
C ILE A 124 19.58 15.88 -8.99
N LYS A 125 20.82 15.36 -9.05
CA LYS A 125 21.41 14.86 -10.31
C LYS A 125 20.64 13.67 -10.89
N GLN A 126 19.87 12.97 -10.06
CA GLN A 126 19.05 11.83 -10.47
C GLN A 126 17.61 12.21 -10.76
N GLY A 127 17.17 13.43 -10.42
CA GLY A 127 15.80 13.88 -10.62
C GLY A 127 14.80 13.10 -9.77
N LEU A 128 13.61 12.86 -10.32
CA LEU A 128 12.57 12.08 -9.68
C LEU A 128 12.92 10.58 -9.64
N ARG A 129 12.29 9.89 -8.70
CA ARG A 129 12.47 8.47 -8.40
C ARG A 129 11.14 7.96 -7.86
N HIS A 130 10.94 6.65 -7.88
CA HIS A 130 9.71 6.03 -7.40
C HIS A 130 9.23 6.50 -6.00
N ILE A 131 10.15 6.84 -5.09
CA ILE A 131 9.79 7.37 -3.76
C ILE A 131 9.16 8.78 -3.81
N HIS A 132 9.51 9.60 -4.80
CA HIS A 132 8.95 10.94 -5.02
C HIS A 132 7.56 10.88 -5.66
N ALA A 133 7.43 10.00 -6.66
CA ALA A 133 6.19 9.72 -7.36
C ALA A 133 6.31 8.32 -7.99
N PRO A 134 5.48 7.35 -7.60
CA PRO A 134 5.40 6.07 -8.30
C PRO A 134 5.24 6.26 -9.81
N GLY A 135 5.98 5.47 -10.59
CA GLY A 135 6.08 5.60 -12.05
C GLY A 135 7.17 6.55 -12.53
N SER A 136 7.69 7.45 -11.67
CA SER A 136 8.82 8.28 -12.07
C SER A 136 10.13 7.50 -12.10
N VAL A 137 10.97 7.82 -13.06
CA VAL A 137 12.29 7.20 -13.29
C VAL A 137 13.38 8.26 -13.23
N SER A 138 14.61 7.82 -12.98
CA SER A 138 15.72 8.76 -12.86
C SER A 138 15.96 9.50 -14.17
N ARG A 139 16.48 10.73 -14.09
CA ARG A 139 16.78 11.56 -15.26
C ARG A 139 17.66 10.84 -16.27
N LYS A 140 18.58 9.97 -15.82
CA LYS A 140 19.47 9.21 -16.72
C LYS A 140 18.75 8.08 -17.47
N GLU A 141 17.68 7.53 -16.91
CA GLU A 141 16.93 6.43 -17.52
C GLU A 141 15.96 6.94 -18.58
N ALA A 142 15.35 8.11 -18.38
CA ALA A 142 14.40 8.67 -19.34
C ALA A 142 14.52 10.20 -19.45
N ILE A 143 15.63 10.67 -20.01
CA ILE A 143 15.90 12.11 -20.23
C ILE A 143 14.74 12.79 -20.97
N ASN A 144 14.14 12.10 -21.95
CA ASN A 144 13.07 12.62 -22.80
C ASN A 144 11.73 12.85 -22.08
N LEU A 145 11.57 12.33 -20.86
CA LEU A 145 10.38 12.58 -20.04
C LEU A 145 10.52 13.81 -19.15
N TYR A 146 11.71 14.43 -19.12
CA TYR A 146 11.96 15.68 -18.40
C TYR A 146 11.92 16.83 -19.42
N PHE A 147 10.85 17.63 -19.39
CA PHE A 147 10.62 18.80 -20.23
C PHE A 147 11.30 20.06 -19.67
N GLY A 148 12.54 19.91 -19.20
CA GLY A 148 13.31 20.99 -18.59
C GLY A 148 12.98 21.26 -17.12
N GLU A 149 12.24 20.38 -16.45
CA GLU A 149 11.96 20.55 -15.02
C GLU A 149 13.25 20.40 -14.20
N GLU A 150 13.43 21.32 -13.25
CA GLU A 150 14.48 21.26 -12.25
C GLU A 150 13.83 21.10 -10.87
N PHE A 151 14.33 20.14 -10.10
CA PHE A 151 13.87 19.88 -8.74
C PHE A 151 14.93 20.35 -7.75
N THR A 152 14.51 21.14 -6.77
CA THR A 152 15.37 21.47 -5.64
C THR A 152 15.48 20.27 -4.70
N VAL A 153 16.50 20.25 -3.83
CA VAL A 153 16.61 19.24 -2.76
C VAL A 153 15.35 19.21 -1.90
N ASP A 154 14.79 20.39 -1.60
CA ASP A 154 13.61 20.55 -0.77
C ASP A 154 12.34 20.01 -1.46
N ASP A 155 12.21 20.17 -2.78
CA ASP A 155 11.12 19.56 -3.54
C ASP A 155 11.16 18.04 -3.47
N LEU A 156 12.34 17.43 -3.61
CA LEU A 156 12.51 15.98 -3.54
C LEU A 156 12.14 15.43 -2.16
N TYR A 157 12.61 16.05 -1.07
CA TYR A 157 12.23 15.63 0.27
C TYR A 157 10.73 15.82 0.55
N ARG A 158 10.14 16.92 0.07
CA ARG A 158 8.69 17.14 0.18
C ARG A 158 7.92 16.03 -0.53
N LEU A 159 8.27 15.72 -1.78
CA LEU A 159 7.62 14.67 -2.57
C LEU A 159 7.76 13.29 -1.91
N ALA A 160 8.95 12.93 -1.46
CA ALA A 160 9.19 11.66 -0.76
C ALA A 160 8.37 11.55 0.54
N SER A 161 8.23 12.66 1.27
CA SER A 161 7.44 12.70 2.52
C SER A 161 5.97 12.34 2.27
N ARG A 162 5.40 12.69 1.11
CA ARG A 162 4.01 12.34 0.76
C ARG A 162 3.79 10.84 0.74
N LEU A 163 4.70 10.08 0.11
CA LEU A 163 4.60 8.62 0.08
C LEU A 163 4.77 8.02 1.47
N CYS A 164 5.74 8.51 2.25
CA CYS A 164 5.98 8.01 3.61
C CYS A 164 4.83 8.34 4.58
N SER A 165 4.10 9.43 4.36
CA SER A 165 2.93 9.83 5.15
C SER A 165 1.61 9.26 4.63
N SER A 166 1.62 8.46 3.57
CA SER A 166 0.40 7.87 3.02
C SER A 166 -0.14 6.76 3.92
N ILE A 167 -1.43 6.43 3.75
CA ILE A 167 -2.05 5.26 4.38
C ILE A 167 -2.23 4.19 3.32
N ALA A 168 -1.54 3.07 3.50
CA ALA A 168 -1.56 1.96 2.57
C ALA A 168 -2.82 1.10 2.70
N PHE A 169 -3.47 0.83 1.57
CA PHE A 169 -4.56 -0.13 1.41
C PHE A 169 -3.96 -1.43 0.89
N GLY A 170 -3.58 -2.32 1.82
CA GLY A 170 -2.82 -3.51 1.48
C GLY A 170 -1.41 -3.18 0.99
N GLU A 171 -0.97 -3.85 -0.07
CA GLU A 171 0.42 -3.76 -0.55
C GLU A 171 0.58 -2.84 -1.76
N SER A 172 -0.50 -2.49 -2.47
CA SER A 172 -0.42 -1.89 -3.81
C SER A 172 -0.96 -0.47 -3.91
N ILE A 173 -1.75 -0.01 -2.95
CA ILE A 173 -2.43 1.28 -3.02
C ILE A 173 -2.11 2.07 -1.75
N GLY A 174 -1.93 3.38 -1.86
CA GLY A 174 -1.76 4.27 -0.72
C GLY A 174 -2.46 5.59 -0.97
N ILE A 175 -3.08 6.15 0.07
CA ILE A 175 -3.82 7.41 0.00
C ILE A 175 -3.06 8.48 0.80
N TYR A 176 -2.87 9.65 0.18
CA TYR A 176 -2.29 10.82 0.81
C TYR A 176 -3.08 12.09 0.44
N SER A 177 -3.12 13.08 1.33
CA SER A 177 -3.60 14.42 1.05
C SER A 177 -2.72 15.44 1.76
N GLU A 178 -2.53 16.60 1.14
CA GLU A 178 -1.92 17.77 1.78
C GLU A 178 -2.83 18.34 2.89
N ASN A 179 -4.10 17.94 2.95
CA ASN A 179 -4.99 18.28 4.05
C ASN A 179 -4.66 17.43 5.29
N GLU A 180 -3.86 18.01 6.19
CA GLU A 180 -3.47 17.35 7.46
C GLU A 180 -4.66 16.96 8.34
N ALA A 181 -5.77 17.70 8.30
CA ALA A 181 -6.97 17.32 9.06
C ALA A 181 -7.57 16.02 8.53
N PHE A 182 -7.63 15.87 7.20
CA PHE A 182 -8.04 14.63 6.55
C PHE A 182 -7.11 13.47 6.90
N MET A 183 -5.79 13.67 6.78
CA MET A 183 -4.82 12.61 7.10
C MET A 183 -4.86 12.21 8.58
N ARG A 184 -5.09 13.15 9.51
CA ARG A 184 -5.33 12.81 10.93
C ARG A 184 -6.59 11.97 11.11
N LYS A 185 -7.69 12.32 10.46
CA LYS A 185 -8.94 11.54 10.54
C LYS A 185 -8.77 10.14 9.94
N MET A 186 -8.03 10.02 8.84
CA MET A 186 -7.70 8.71 8.26
C MET A 186 -6.81 7.87 9.19
N ARG A 187 -5.84 8.47 9.90
CA ARG A 187 -5.04 7.76 10.93
C ARG A 187 -5.92 7.30 12.10
N GLN A 188 -6.81 8.18 12.60
CA GLN A 188 -7.79 7.82 13.63
C GLN A 188 -8.66 6.65 13.18
N LEU A 189 -9.13 6.64 11.93
CA LEU A 189 -9.89 5.52 11.37
C LEU A 189 -9.11 4.20 11.47
N VAL A 190 -7.82 4.21 11.09
CA VAL A 190 -6.98 2.99 11.13
C VAL A 190 -6.74 2.52 12.56
N GLU A 191 -6.46 3.45 13.48
CA GLU A 191 -6.23 3.17 14.91
C GLU A 191 -7.48 2.66 15.61
N THR A 192 -8.61 3.36 15.47
CA THR A 192 -9.88 3.04 16.15
C THR A 192 -10.48 1.72 15.69
N LEU A 193 -10.24 1.31 14.44
CA LEU A 193 -10.78 0.05 13.89
C LEU A 193 -9.82 -1.13 13.99
N GLY A 194 -8.63 -0.92 14.57
CA GLY A 194 -7.61 -1.97 14.68
C GLY A 194 -7.22 -2.51 13.30
N PHE A 195 -7.14 -1.63 12.29
CA PHE A 195 -6.86 -2.01 10.91
C PHE A 195 -5.38 -2.33 10.66
N GLY A 196 -4.52 -2.10 11.65
CA GLY A 196 -3.09 -2.40 11.62
C GLY A 196 -2.28 -1.29 12.26
N LEU A 197 -1.08 -1.08 11.73
CA LEU A 197 -0.24 0.08 12.06
C LEU A 197 -0.86 1.38 11.50
N PRO A 198 -0.55 2.56 12.07
CA PRO A 198 -1.16 3.85 11.67
C PRO A 198 -1.07 4.21 10.17
N PHE A 199 -0.20 3.52 9.43
CA PHE A 199 0.09 3.76 8.01
C PHE A 199 -0.43 2.65 7.09
N ARG A 200 -1.17 1.67 7.60
CA ARG A 200 -1.56 0.48 6.84
C ARG A 200 -2.87 -0.13 7.30
N ILE A 201 -3.75 -0.38 6.33
CA ILE A 201 -4.89 -1.29 6.45
C ILE A 201 -4.45 -2.68 5.99
N GLU A 202 -4.47 -3.65 6.89
CA GLU A 202 -4.06 -5.03 6.63
C GLU A 202 -4.99 -5.76 5.66
N ARG A 203 -4.47 -6.80 5.00
CA ARG A 203 -5.18 -7.53 3.95
C ARG A 203 -6.50 -8.15 4.45
N ASP A 204 -6.49 -8.67 5.67
CA ASP A 204 -7.67 -9.32 6.25
C ASP A 204 -8.75 -8.29 6.56
N LYS A 205 -8.33 -7.06 6.88
CA LYS A 205 -9.17 -5.91 7.17
C LYS A 205 -9.74 -5.23 5.93
N LEU A 206 -9.04 -5.27 4.80
CA LEU A 206 -9.59 -4.86 3.51
C LEU A 206 -10.89 -5.60 3.16
N ARG A 207 -11.02 -6.88 3.57
CA ARG A 207 -12.24 -7.66 3.34
C ARG A 207 -13.44 -7.14 4.13
N GLU A 208 -13.23 -6.50 5.28
CA GLU A 208 -14.27 -5.84 6.09
C GLU A 208 -14.79 -4.56 5.39
N ILE A 209 -13.93 -3.92 4.58
CA ILE A 209 -14.27 -2.78 3.70
C ILE A 209 -14.91 -3.27 2.38
N GLY A 210 -14.98 -4.58 2.15
CA GLY A 210 -15.50 -5.18 0.91
C GLY A 210 -14.47 -5.23 -0.22
N ILE A 211 -13.21 -4.88 0.04
CA ILE A 211 -12.10 -4.96 -0.92
C ILE A 211 -11.54 -6.39 -0.92
N ARG A 212 -11.60 -7.03 -2.08
CA ARG A 212 -11.18 -8.42 -2.35
C ARG A 212 -9.86 -8.45 -3.08
N GLU A 213 -9.31 -9.66 -3.22
CA GLU A 213 -8.00 -9.88 -3.86
C GLU A 213 -7.94 -9.50 -5.33
N TYR A 214 -9.07 -9.53 -6.03
CA TYR A 214 -9.17 -9.09 -7.42
C TYR A 214 -9.36 -7.57 -7.56
N ASP A 215 -9.64 -6.85 -6.47
CA ASP A 215 -9.81 -5.38 -6.50
C ASP A 215 -8.48 -4.64 -6.28
N VAL A 216 -7.51 -5.23 -5.58
CA VAL A 216 -6.29 -4.53 -5.10
C VAL A 216 -5.39 -4.00 -6.23
N ASN A 217 -5.65 -4.38 -7.48
CA ASN A 217 -4.94 -3.91 -8.67
C ASN A 217 -5.76 -2.90 -9.49
N HIS A 218 -6.85 -2.39 -8.93
CA HIS A 218 -7.85 -1.51 -9.55
C HIS A 218 -8.14 -0.34 -8.59
N PRO A 219 -7.27 0.70 -8.58
CA PRO A 219 -7.36 1.81 -7.64
C PRO A 219 -8.72 2.52 -7.60
N TYR A 220 -9.41 2.73 -8.73
CA TYR A 220 -10.71 3.40 -8.73
C TYR A 220 -11.80 2.52 -8.12
N VAL A 221 -11.79 1.20 -8.36
CA VAL A 221 -12.67 0.24 -7.68
C VAL A 221 -12.42 0.25 -6.16
N VAL A 222 -11.16 0.26 -5.72
CA VAL A 222 -10.81 0.32 -4.30
C VAL A 222 -11.31 1.61 -3.65
N LEU A 223 -11.12 2.75 -4.31
CA LEU A 223 -11.61 4.05 -3.83
C LEU A 223 -13.15 4.06 -3.75
N LEU A 224 -13.83 3.55 -4.78
CA LEU A 224 -15.29 3.43 -4.80
C LEU A 224 -15.79 2.62 -3.59
N LYS A 225 -15.24 1.41 -3.39
CA LYS A 225 -15.62 0.52 -2.30
C LYS A 225 -15.36 1.15 -0.94
N PHE A 226 -14.22 1.83 -0.77
CA PHE A 226 -13.91 2.56 0.46
C PHE A 226 -14.91 3.66 0.76
N ILE A 227 -15.26 4.51 -0.21
CA ILE A 227 -16.24 5.60 -0.05
C ILE A 227 -17.62 5.04 0.28
N MET A 228 -18.05 3.99 -0.43
CA MET A 228 -19.33 3.33 -0.18
C MET A 228 -19.38 2.69 1.21
N TRP A 229 -18.28 2.08 1.65
CA TRP A 229 -18.15 1.53 2.99
C TRP A 229 -18.26 2.63 4.06
N LEU A 230 -17.53 3.74 3.93
CA LEU A 230 -17.64 4.88 4.86
C LEU A 230 -19.09 5.35 5.00
N ARG A 231 -19.79 5.54 3.87
CA ARG A 231 -21.18 5.98 3.88
C ARG A 231 -22.10 4.98 4.57
N ASN A 232 -21.92 3.69 4.33
CA ASN A 232 -22.71 2.65 4.99
C ASN A 232 -22.44 2.60 6.50
N GLN A 233 -21.19 2.78 6.93
CA GLN A 233 -20.86 2.81 8.37
C GLN A 233 -21.53 3.96 9.10
N ILE A 234 -21.70 5.12 8.46
CA ILE A 234 -22.43 6.26 9.06
C ILE A 234 -23.87 5.87 9.43
N ASP A 235 -24.53 5.01 8.65
CA ASP A 235 -25.92 4.61 8.88
C ASP A 235 -26.06 3.52 9.95
N VAL A 236 -25.04 2.68 10.14
CA VAL A 236 -25.12 1.48 11.03
C VAL A 236 -24.31 1.59 12.32
N GLU A 237 -23.34 2.50 12.40
CA GLU A 237 -22.49 2.68 13.58
C GLU A 237 -23.28 3.33 14.72
N GLU A 238 -23.34 2.68 15.88
CA GLU A 238 -24.06 3.17 17.05
C GLU A 238 -23.21 4.15 17.88
N ASP A 239 -21.89 3.98 17.86
CA ASP A 239 -20.94 4.84 18.58
C ASP A 239 -20.84 6.23 17.92
N PRO A 240 -21.26 7.32 18.60
CA PRO A 240 -21.22 8.67 18.04
C PRO A 240 -19.82 9.13 17.66
N GLU A 241 -18.78 8.72 18.39
CA GLU A 241 -17.41 9.14 18.11
C GLU A 241 -16.88 8.52 16.82
N LYS A 242 -17.14 7.22 16.63
CA LYS A 242 -16.79 6.52 15.38
C LYS A 242 -17.60 7.03 14.19
N ARG A 243 -18.89 7.27 14.40
CA ARG A 243 -19.77 7.84 13.37
C ARG A 243 -19.24 9.18 12.87
N GLU A 244 -18.78 10.04 13.79
CA GLU A 244 -18.18 11.32 13.45
C GLU A 244 -16.87 11.18 12.67
N ILE A 245 -16.03 10.17 12.96
CA ILE A 245 -14.84 9.89 12.16
C ILE A 245 -15.23 9.58 10.70
N TYR A 246 -16.17 8.66 10.47
CA TYR A 246 -16.61 8.31 9.12
C TYR A 246 -17.19 9.51 8.37
N LEU A 247 -18.06 10.29 9.03
CA LEU A 247 -18.69 11.47 8.47
C LEU A 247 -17.67 12.57 8.13
N SER A 248 -16.76 12.86 9.05
CA SER A 248 -15.66 13.82 8.85
C SER A 248 -14.81 13.44 7.63
N ILE A 249 -14.42 12.17 7.49
CA ILE A 249 -13.64 11.69 6.35
C ILE A 249 -14.43 11.88 5.06
N LEU A 250 -15.67 11.41 5.00
CA LEU A 250 -16.52 11.52 3.81
C LEU A 250 -16.76 12.97 3.38
N ASN A 251 -16.93 13.88 4.34
CA ASN A 251 -17.08 15.31 4.07
C ASN A 251 -15.78 15.93 3.55
N MET A 252 -14.64 15.60 4.16
CA MET A 252 -13.34 16.11 3.71
C MET A 252 -12.97 15.61 2.31
N LEU A 253 -13.32 14.36 1.94
CA LEU A 253 -13.10 13.81 0.60
C LEU A 253 -13.74 14.64 -0.52
N GLN A 254 -14.84 15.36 -0.24
CA GLN A 254 -15.51 16.21 -1.24
C GLN A 254 -14.63 17.37 -1.70
N SER A 255 -13.84 17.94 -0.80
CA SER A 255 -13.05 19.14 -1.05
C SER A 255 -11.53 18.93 -1.05
N ALA A 256 -11.05 17.85 -0.43
CA ALA A 256 -9.63 17.58 -0.32
C ALA A 256 -9.06 17.07 -1.64
N THR A 257 -7.90 17.58 -2.01
CA THR A 257 -7.08 16.97 -3.07
C THR A 257 -6.42 15.72 -2.53
N ILE A 258 -6.62 14.60 -3.21
CA ILE A 258 -6.14 13.28 -2.81
C ILE A 258 -5.15 12.79 -3.85
N ASN A 259 -4.03 12.25 -3.40
CA ASN A 259 -3.10 11.50 -4.23
C ASN A 259 -3.21 10.03 -3.85
N MET A 260 -3.50 9.19 -4.84
CA MET A 260 -3.39 7.75 -4.74
C MET A 260 -2.08 7.28 -5.37
N PHE A 261 -1.26 6.62 -4.56
CA PHE A 261 -0.06 5.94 -5.01
C PHE A 261 -0.43 4.50 -5.39
N PHE A 262 -0.32 4.17 -6.68
CA PHE A 262 -0.60 2.83 -7.19
C PHE A 262 0.72 2.15 -7.57
N MET A 263 1.02 1.04 -6.90
CA MET A 263 2.26 0.27 -7.05
C MET A 263 1.97 -1.24 -7.03
N PRO A 264 1.29 -1.79 -8.04
CA PRO A 264 1.08 -3.24 -8.15
C PRO A 264 2.42 -4.00 -8.30
N PRO A 265 2.43 -5.34 -8.29
CA PRO A 265 3.66 -6.12 -8.50
C PRO A 265 4.40 -5.76 -9.79
N ASP A 266 3.65 -5.42 -10.83
CA ASP A 266 4.17 -4.93 -12.10
C ASP A 266 4.59 -3.46 -12.00
N LYS A 267 5.89 -3.20 -12.16
CA LYS A 267 6.49 -1.86 -12.02
C LYS A 267 6.08 -0.90 -13.12
N GLU A 268 5.75 -1.40 -14.32
CA GLU A 268 5.37 -0.56 -15.46
C GLU A 268 4.04 0.16 -15.23
N ARG A 269 3.20 -0.41 -14.36
CA ARG A 269 1.91 0.15 -13.97
C ARG A 269 1.98 1.10 -12.77
N TRP A 270 3.17 1.36 -12.23
CA TRP A 270 3.30 2.26 -11.09
C TRP A 270 2.92 3.68 -11.51
N CYS A 271 2.04 4.32 -10.76
CA CYS A 271 1.62 5.69 -11.05
C CYS A 271 1.11 6.41 -9.81
N THR A 272 1.04 7.74 -9.91
CA THR A 272 0.34 8.59 -8.96
C THR A 272 -0.93 9.10 -9.62
N ILE A 273 -2.08 8.87 -9.01
CA ILE A 273 -3.38 9.34 -9.48
C ILE A 273 -3.81 10.49 -8.57
N SER A 274 -4.02 11.67 -9.14
CA SER A 274 -4.39 12.87 -8.39
C SER A 274 -5.87 13.20 -8.61
N PHE A 275 -6.62 13.25 -7.52
CA PHE A 275 -8.03 13.61 -7.50
C PHE A 275 -8.16 15.03 -6.93
N PRO A 276 -8.52 16.04 -7.74
CA PRO A 276 -8.59 17.41 -7.26
C PRO A 276 -9.74 17.60 -6.25
N ARG A 277 -10.93 17.08 -6.55
CA ARG A 277 -12.15 17.12 -5.71
C ARG A 277 -13.08 15.96 -6.06
N LEU A 278 -13.81 15.43 -5.09
CA LEU A 278 -14.78 14.33 -5.27
C LEU A 278 -16.23 14.73 -4.93
N ASP A 279 -16.50 16.03 -4.77
CA ASP A 279 -17.81 16.56 -4.40
C ASP A 279 -18.91 16.16 -5.39
N PHE A 280 -18.64 16.24 -6.70
CA PHE A 280 -19.64 15.88 -7.70
C PHE A 280 -20.05 14.42 -7.60
N PHE A 281 -19.08 13.51 -7.51
CA PHE A 281 -19.34 12.07 -7.32
C PHE A 281 -20.08 11.81 -5.99
N ILE A 282 -19.57 12.33 -4.88
CA ILE A 282 -20.14 12.06 -3.55
C ILE A 282 -21.58 12.60 -3.46
N ASN A 283 -21.83 13.83 -3.89
CA ASN A 283 -23.15 14.46 -3.77
C ASN A 283 -24.19 13.81 -4.69
N ASN A 284 -23.80 13.36 -5.89
CA ASN A 284 -24.75 12.81 -6.85
C ASN A 284 -24.97 11.30 -6.73
N TRP A 285 -23.93 10.54 -6.37
CA TRP A 285 -23.98 9.08 -6.36
C TRP A 285 -23.98 8.46 -4.96
N VAL A 286 -23.32 9.08 -4.00
CA VAL A 286 -23.14 8.52 -2.64
C VAL A 286 -24.21 9.03 -1.68
N GLN A 287 -24.49 10.34 -1.69
CA GLN A 287 -25.46 10.94 -0.78
C GLN A 287 -26.92 10.70 -1.18
N ARG A 288 -27.22 10.60 -2.48
CA ARG A 288 -28.59 10.32 -2.97
C ARG A 288 -28.95 8.85 -2.74
N ASP A 289 -29.99 8.59 -1.96
CA ASP A 289 -30.37 7.23 -1.55
C ASP A 289 -30.64 6.27 -2.72
N GLU A 290 -31.34 6.72 -3.77
CA GLU A 290 -31.64 5.87 -4.94
C GLU A 290 -30.37 5.48 -5.69
N LYS A 291 -29.55 6.47 -6.07
CA LYS A 291 -28.27 6.24 -6.77
C LYS A 291 -27.30 5.42 -5.90
N ARG A 292 -27.27 5.67 -4.59
CA ARG A 292 -26.47 4.88 -3.62
C ARG A 292 -26.90 3.41 -3.63
N LYS A 293 -28.20 3.12 -3.62
CA LYS A 293 -28.73 1.76 -3.67
C LYS A 293 -28.36 1.05 -4.97
N ASP A 294 -28.45 1.74 -6.10
CA ASP A 294 -28.09 1.15 -7.40
C ASP A 294 -26.58 0.90 -7.53
N LEU A 295 -25.75 1.83 -7.05
CA LEU A 295 -24.29 1.66 -7.00
C LEU A 295 -23.89 0.51 -6.07
N LYS A 296 -24.55 0.39 -4.91
CA LYS A 296 -24.35 -0.73 -3.99
C LYS A 296 -24.75 -2.06 -4.64
N ALA A 297 -25.89 -2.10 -5.35
CA ALA A 297 -26.32 -3.28 -6.06
C ALA A 297 -25.33 -3.69 -7.15
N LEU A 298 -24.75 -2.74 -7.90
CA LEU A 298 -23.69 -3.01 -8.88
C LEU A 298 -22.48 -3.69 -8.21
N VAL A 299 -21.95 -3.08 -7.14
CA VAL A 299 -20.79 -3.60 -6.40
C VAL A 299 -21.06 -5.01 -5.88
N ASP A 300 -22.19 -5.21 -5.20
CA ASP A 300 -22.55 -6.50 -4.59
C ASP A 300 -22.76 -7.58 -5.68
N ASN A 301 -23.38 -7.23 -6.81
CA ASN A 301 -23.62 -8.16 -7.91
C ASN A 301 -22.32 -8.61 -8.59
N ILE A 302 -21.38 -7.69 -8.85
CA ILE A 302 -20.07 -8.03 -9.42
C ILE A 302 -19.32 -8.98 -8.48
N ASP A 303 -19.30 -8.69 -7.18
CA ASP A 303 -18.61 -9.52 -6.19
C ASP A 303 -19.21 -10.94 -6.11
N ILE A 304 -20.54 -11.05 -6.07
CA ILE A 304 -21.26 -12.33 -6.07
C ILE A 304 -20.94 -13.10 -7.35
N PHE A 305 -21.00 -12.43 -8.50
CA PHE A 305 -20.74 -13.02 -9.80
C PHE A 305 -19.33 -13.61 -9.90
N ILE A 306 -18.31 -12.83 -9.58
CA ILE A 306 -16.90 -13.26 -9.63
C ILE A 306 -16.69 -14.46 -8.69
N ARG A 307 -17.25 -14.42 -7.48
CA ARG A 307 -17.14 -15.52 -6.52
C ARG A 307 -17.76 -16.81 -7.06
N ASP A 308 -18.95 -16.71 -7.66
CA ASP A 308 -19.66 -17.88 -8.19
C ASP A 308 -18.97 -18.42 -9.44
N ALA A 309 -18.43 -17.54 -10.30
CA ALA A 309 -17.60 -17.91 -11.45
C ALA A 309 -16.36 -18.70 -11.03
N LEU A 310 -15.60 -18.21 -10.06
CA LEU A 310 -14.43 -18.90 -9.52
C LEU A 310 -14.80 -20.24 -8.86
N LYS A 311 -15.93 -20.31 -8.16
CA LYS A 311 -16.39 -21.54 -7.52
C LYS A 311 -16.77 -22.60 -8.56
N LYS A 312 -17.45 -22.21 -9.63
CA LYS A 312 -17.87 -23.13 -10.69
C LYS A 312 -16.71 -23.54 -11.60
N SER A 313 -15.78 -22.64 -11.90
CA SER A 313 -14.60 -22.94 -12.70
C SER A 313 -13.67 -23.95 -12.01
N LYS A 314 -13.55 -23.89 -10.67
CA LYS A 314 -12.85 -24.92 -9.88
C LYS A 314 -13.43 -26.31 -10.10
N ARG A 315 -14.76 -26.45 -10.14
CA ARG A 315 -15.44 -27.74 -10.39
C ARG A 315 -15.17 -28.26 -11.80
N LYS A 316 -15.07 -27.36 -12.79
CA LYS A 316 -14.76 -27.69 -14.19
C LYS A 316 -13.25 -27.78 -14.50
N LYS A 317 -12.36 -27.52 -13.52
CA LYS A 317 -10.89 -27.44 -13.68
C LYS A 317 -10.43 -26.38 -14.71
N GLU A 318 -11.20 -25.30 -14.88
CA GLU A 318 -10.93 -24.21 -15.83
C GLU A 318 -10.66 -22.87 -15.14
N VAL A 319 -10.05 -22.91 -13.95
CA VAL A 319 -9.86 -21.72 -13.10
C VAL A 319 -9.11 -20.62 -13.83
N GLU A 320 -8.10 -20.97 -14.61
CA GLU A 320 -7.25 -19.98 -15.27
C GLU A 320 -7.96 -19.24 -16.41
N LYS A 321 -8.81 -19.93 -17.18
CA LYS A 321 -9.65 -19.28 -18.21
C LYS A 321 -10.58 -18.25 -17.58
N VAL A 322 -11.19 -18.60 -16.45
CA VAL A 322 -12.09 -17.69 -15.74
C VAL A 322 -11.35 -16.54 -15.07
N ARG A 323 -10.12 -16.75 -14.57
CA ARG A 323 -9.27 -15.67 -14.06
C ARG A 323 -8.98 -14.63 -15.14
N ASN A 324 -8.57 -15.05 -16.33
CA ASN A 324 -8.32 -14.13 -17.44
C ASN A 324 -9.58 -13.31 -17.79
N ALA A 325 -10.74 -13.96 -17.81
CA ALA A 325 -12.01 -13.26 -18.06
C ALA A 325 -12.39 -12.30 -16.93
N ILE A 326 -12.13 -12.67 -15.66
CA ILE A 326 -12.32 -11.79 -14.50
C ILE A 326 -11.37 -10.59 -14.58
N ASP A 327 -10.12 -10.77 -14.99
CA ASP A 327 -9.17 -9.65 -15.14
C ASP A 327 -9.67 -8.66 -16.21
N MET A 328 -10.19 -9.15 -17.34
CA MET A 328 -10.83 -8.30 -18.35
C MET A 328 -12.09 -7.60 -17.82
N LEU A 329 -12.91 -8.30 -17.03
CA LEU A 329 -14.08 -7.72 -16.38
C LEU A 329 -13.66 -6.60 -15.43
N MET A 330 -12.69 -6.85 -14.55
CA MET A 330 -12.21 -5.85 -13.59
C MET A 330 -11.56 -4.65 -14.27
N ASN A 331 -10.89 -4.82 -15.41
CA ASN A 331 -10.36 -3.69 -16.18
C ASN A 331 -11.48 -2.80 -16.74
N ASN A 332 -12.58 -3.36 -17.25
CA ASN A 332 -13.73 -2.55 -17.67
C ASN A 332 -14.43 -1.93 -16.45
N TYR A 333 -14.48 -2.63 -15.32
CA TYR A 333 -15.07 -2.09 -14.09
C TYR A 333 -14.26 -0.92 -13.55
N GLU A 334 -12.94 -0.98 -13.64
CA GLU A 334 -12.05 0.10 -13.28
C GLU A 334 -12.25 1.34 -14.16
N ILE A 335 -12.42 1.16 -15.48
CA ILE A 335 -12.75 2.26 -16.40
C ILE A 335 -14.08 2.90 -16.01
N LEU A 336 -15.12 2.09 -15.78
CA LEU A 336 -16.41 2.58 -15.32
C LEU A 336 -16.30 3.35 -14.01
N CYS A 337 -15.55 2.83 -13.03
CA CYS A 337 -15.31 3.50 -11.76
C CYS A 337 -14.54 4.81 -11.93
N ARG A 338 -13.56 4.87 -12.83
CA ARG A 338 -12.84 6.10 -13.14
C ARG A 338 -13.77 7.18 -13.66
N GLU A 339 -14.52 6.91 -14.71
CA GLU A 339 -15.41 7.92 -15.30
C GLU A 339 -16.47 8.38 -14.30
N LEU A 340 -16.96 7.45 -13.47
CA LEU A 340 -17.91 7.74 -12.41
C LEU A 340 -17.31 8.61 -11.30
N ILE A 341 -16.09 8.35 -10.86
CA ILE A 341 -15.46 9.10 -9.76
C ILE A 341 -14.98 10.47 -10.24
N GLU A 342 -14.35 10.55 -11.42
CA GLU A 342 -13.75 11.78 -11.93
C GLU A 342 -14.78 12.74 -12.53
N TYR A 343 -15.77 12.22 -13.25
CA TYR A 343 -16.73 13.03 -14.01
C TYR A 343 -18.18 12.83 -13.54
N GLY A 344 -18.45 11.86 -12.67
CA GLY A 344 -19.81 11.55 -12.19
C GLY A 344 -20.75 11.00 -13.26
N VAL A 345 -20.21 10.48 -14.36
CA VAL A 345 -20.98 9.88 -15.46
C VAL A 345 -20.67 8.39 -15.60
N LEU A 346 -21.59 7.64 -16.19
CA LEU A 346 -21.37 6.22 -16.48
C LEU A 346 -20.71 6.06 -17.86
N ASP A 347 -19.61 5.31 -17.91
CA ASP A 347 -19.03 4.84 -19.16
C ASP A 347 -19.87 3.69 -19.73
N PHE A 348 -20.72 4.00 -20.70
CA PHE A 348 -21.58 3.00 -21.34
C PHE A 348 -20.82 1.95 -22.14
N TYR A 349 -19.64 2.28 -22.68
CA TYR A 349 -18.84 1.33 -23.43
C TYR A 349 -18.22 0.30 -22.48
N ALA A 350 -17.61 0.75 -21.40
CA ALA A 350 -17.09 -0.11 -20.35
C ALA A 350 -18.22 -0.94 -19.70
N LEU A 351 -19.38 -0.32 -19.43
CA LEU A 351 -20.54 -1.01 -18.90
C LEU A 351 -21.06 -2.10 -19.85
N ARG A 352 -21.10 -1.84 -21.16
CA ARG A 352 -21.48 -2.84 -22.15
C ARG A 352 -20.50 -4.01 -22.16
N ASN A 353 -19.20 -3.75 -22.20
CA ASN A 353 -18.20 -4.81 -22.18
C ASN A 353 -18.26 -5.64 -20.90
N LEU A 354 -18.56 -5.03 -19.74
CA LEU A 354 -18.85 -5.75 -18.50
C LEU A 354 -20.02 -6.71 -18.67
N MET A 355 -21.13 -6.22 -19.22
CA MET A 355 -22.31 -7.05 -19.44
C MET A 355 -22.04 -8.20 -20.42
N ASP A 356 -21.33 -7.94 -21.51
CA ASP A 356 -20.97 -8.97 -22.50
C ASP A 356 -20.13 -10.08 -21.84
N LEU A 357 -19.08 -9.72 -21.08
CA LEU A 357 -18.27 -10.69 -20.33
C LEU A 357 -19.08 -11.47 -19.28
N VAL A 358 -19.99 -10.80 -18.58
CA VAL A 358 -20.86 -11.43 -17.60
C VAL A 358 -21.82 -12.41 -18.25
N VAL A 359 -22.43 -12.07 -19.38
CA VAL A 359 -23.32 -12.95 -20.14
C VAL A 359 -22.56 -14.17 -20.64
N ASP A 360 -21.39 -13.98 -21.24
CA ASP A 360 -20.56 -15.08 -21.76
C ASP A 360 -20.19 -16.07 -20.66
N LEU A 361 -19.67 -15.57 -19.53
CA LEU A 361 -19.34 -16.39 -18.38
C LEU A 361 -20.58 -17.03 -17.73
N SER A 362 -21.72 -16.33 -17.71
CA SER A 362 -22.97 -16.87 -17.19
C SER A 362 -23.44 -18.05 -18.01
N VAL A 363 -23.37 -17.98 -19.35
CA VAL A 363 -23.73 -19.08 -20.26
C VAL A 363 -22.75 -20.24 -20.10
N MET A 364 -21.43 -19.97 -20.12
CA MET A 364 -20.41 -21.01 -20.04
C MET A 364 -20.42 -21.78 -18.71
N TYR A 365 -20.72 -21.10 -17.60
CA TYR A 365 -20.66 -21.67 -16.26
C TYR A 365 -22.03 -21.80 -15.59
N ASP A 366 -23.14 -21.54 -16.29
CA ASP A 366 -24.52 -21.62 -15.77
C ASP A 366 -24.75 -20.69 -14.54
N ILE A 367 -24.08 -19.54 -14.49
CA ILE A 367 -24.16 -18.62 -13.34
C ILE A 367 -25.42 -17.77 -13.47
N ARG A 368 -26.21 -17.66 -12.41
CA ARG A 368 -27.32 -16.70 -12.37
C ARG A 368 -26.75 -15.33 -12.02
N PHE A 369 -26.98 -14.36 -12.91
CA PHE A 369 -26.67 -12.96 -12.65
C PHE A 369 -27.95 -12.15 -12.73
N HIS A 370 -28.15 -11.23 -11.79
CA HIS A 370 -29.31 -10.34 -11.76
C HIS A 370 -28.82 -8.91 -11.90
N PHE A 371 -28.68 -8.46 -13.14
CA PHE A 371 -28.33 -7.07 -13.39
C PHE A 371 -29.58 -6.20 -13.21
N LYS A 372 -29.65 -5.49 -12.08
CA LYS A 372 -30.60 -4.38 -11.97
C LYS A 372 -30.00 -3.23 -12.78
N SER A 373 -30.68 -2.85 -13.86
CA SER A 373 -30.18 -1.84 -14.79
C SER A 373 -29.90 -0.52 -14.07
N LEU A 374 -28.63 -0.10 -14.07
CA LEU A 374 -28.22 1.27 -13.70
C LEU A 374 -28.89 2.33 -14.62
N MET A 375 -29.43 1.92 -15.76
CA MET A 375 -29.95 2.81 -16.80
C MET A 375 -31.32 3.40 -16.50
N LEU A 376 -31.98 3.02 -15.41
CA LEU A 376 -33.28 3.61 -15.03
C LEU A 376 -33.12 4.91 -14.20
N ALA A 377 -31.89 5.34 -13.92
CA ALA A 377 -31.61 6.47 -13.02
C ALA A 377 -30.67 7.55 -13.60
N ILE A 378 -30.60 7.69 -14.93
CA ILE A 378 -29.92 8.83 -15.58
C ILE A 378 -30.86 10.02 -15.64
#